data_AF-A0A5C5W5D5-F1
#
_entry.id   AF-A0A5C5W5D5-F1
#
_cell.length_a   1.000
_cell.length_b   1.000
_cell.length_c   1.000
_cell.angle_alpha   90.00
_cell.angle_beta   90.00
_cell.angle_gamma   90.00
#
_symmetry.space_group_name_H-M   'P 1'
#
loop_
_entity.id
_entity.type
_entity.pdbx_description
1 polymer ?
#
loop_
_entity_poly.entity_id
_entity_poly.type
_entity_poly.pdbx_seq_one_letter_code
_entity_poly.pdbx_strand_id
1 'polypeptide(L)'
;MKPAWLTLLILVSALAIWGLTDIRRRARIDPARPDVHKTDLTVYTGAAREIVEGRDPYAITNPRGMYYLYPPLFALLLTPLTTVDTQTQAVTWFAVNCLLAAGCAVEAGKIARAARRGAGRGAQGAGRPEDSSPSAPVWIWVCATLAVLMPALNTLQRGQANIAVLYPLLLGFRLVLTARRNSTAIVGGVLLALPVALKLTPALPVAFVLLQEFVAALRRGAGIAHDSTRAVVTHDMVGTAHPTTSASCTQHAASSTPLAVLNPRHAAQFLFTTLGVALGLSLFFFLIPAACTGWHRNLELLRTWKARVAANENVGVQNAFNDRSYRNQSLENAAYHCGNFLVYSLFGGPDDRLAARRATTQAVMPMDSPWFDAIVNIVRGGLLLLLFIAGLSGFASRDPLRRAAAFGLACLLTLLVSPLSWAHHYVIAFPAAVFVPLWLLRTGRFRAAVLIAGALASLSVAHYALLEHVGRVGMLGLGTAVVALVASWSLAFPRPKLLADGAGRAVFPNPPRQAAG
;
A
#
# COMPACT_ATOMS: atom_id res chain seq x y z
N MET A 1 -26.91 27.47 -0.64
CA MET A 1 -26.23 26.22 -0.20
C MET A 1 -24.82 26.20 -0.79
N LYS A 2 -23.79 25.77 -0.05
CA LYS A 2 -22.42 25.70 -0.60
C LYS A 2 -22.37 24.67 -1.75
N PRO A 3 -21.67 24.95 -2.88
CA PRO A 3 -21.65 24.07 -4.05
C PRO A 3 -21.26 22.61 -3.74
N ALA A 4 -20.45 22.39 -2.70
CA ALA A 4 -20.04 21.06 -2.25
C ALA A 4 -21.20 20.13 -1.83
N TRP A 5 -22.28 20.65 -1.24
CA TRP A 5 -23.42 19.82 -0.82
C TRP A 5 -24.21 19.28 -2.00
N LEU A 6 -24.37 20.09 -3.05
CA LEU A 6 -25.03 19.66 -4.28
C LEU A 6 -24.20 18.58 -4.99
N THR A 7 -22.88 18.77 -5.11
CA THR A 7 -21.98 17.75 -5.69
C THR A 7 -22.04 16.43 -4.91
N LEU A 8 -22.05 16.49 -3.57
CA LEU A 8 -22.16 15.30 -2.74
C LEU A 8 -23.51 14.60 -2.93
N LEU A 9 -24.61 15.35 -2.96
CA LEU A 9 -25.94 14.81 -3.19
C LEU A 9 -26.02 14.10 -4.55
N ILE A 10 -25.57 14.75 -5.62
CA ILE A 10 -25.53 14.16 -6.97
C ILE A 10 -24.72 12.86 -6.98
N LEU A 11 -23.53 12.85 -6.35
CA LEU A 11 -22.69 11.67 -6.28
C LEU A 11 -23.36 10.52 -5.51
N VAL A 12 -23.94 10.80 -4.35
CA VAL A 12 -24.64 9.79 -3.54
C VAL A 12 -25.85 9.23 -4.29
N SER A 13 -26.65 10.09 -4.93
CA SER A 13 -27.77 9.66 -5.76
C SER A 13 -27.32 8.80 -6.94
N ALA A 14 -26.25 9.19 -7.65
CA ALA A 14 -25.70 8.41 -8.75
C ALA A 14 -25.21 7.02 -8.30
N LEU A 15 -24.50 6.94 -7.16
CA LEU A 15 -24.04 5.68 -6.59
C LEU A 15 -25.22 4.80 -6.13
N ALA A 16 -26.26 5.38 -5.53
CA ALA A 16 -27.46 4.66 -5.13
C ALA A 16 -28.20 4.07 -6.33
N ILE A 17 -28.39 4.86 -7.40
CA ILE A 17 -29.00 4.41 -8.66
C ILE A 17 -28.16 3.27 -9.25
N TRP A 18 -26.84 3.43 -9.31
CA TRP A 18 -25.94 2.40 -9.85
C TRP A 18 -25.99 1.10 -9.03
N GLY A 19 -26.02 1.20 -7.70
CA GLY A 19 -26.19 0.08 -6.78
C GLY A 19 -27.49 -0.69 -7.04
N LEU A 20 -28.62 0.04 -7.13
CA LEU A 20 -29.94 -0.56 -7.29
C LEU A 20 -30.19 -1.15 -8.69
N THR A 21 -29.52 -0.64 -9.71
CA THR A 21 -29.72 -1.05 -11.12
C THR A 21 -28.69 -2.08 -11.60
N ASP A 22 -27.40 -1.73 -11.61
CA ASP A 22 -26.33 -2.57 -12.17
C ASP A 22 -25.85 -3.60 -11.14
N ILE A 23 -25.49 -3.17 -9.92
CA ILE A 23 -24.90 -4.05 -8.90
C ILE A 23 -25.90 -5.14 -8.49
N ARG A 24 -27.14 -4.75 -8.20
CA ARG A 24 -28.24 -5.67 -7.87
C ARG A 24 -28.44 -6.74 -8.96
N ARG A 25 -28.39 -6.34 -10.24
CA ARG A 25 -28.56 -7.24 -11.38
C ARG A 25 -27.41 -8.23 -11.52
N ARG A 26 -26.16 -7.81 -11.28
CA ARG A 26 -24.96 -8.66 -11.36
C ARG A 26 -24.92 -9.77 -10.30
N ALA A 27 -25.67 -9.63 -9.22
CA ALA A 27 -25.78 -10.64 -8.16
C ALA A 27 -26.96 -11.61 -8.36
N ARG A 28 -27.75 -11.44 -9.43
CA ARG A 28 -28.83 -12.37 -9.77
C ARG A 28 -28.21 -13.73 -10.13
N ILE A 29 -28.74 -14.78 -9.49
CA ILE A 29 -28.45 -16.17 -9.85
C ILE A 29 -29.59 -16.63 -10.77
N ASP A 30 -29.24 -17.01 -12.00
CA ASP A 30 -30.17 -17.50 -13.02
C ASP A 30 -29.59 -18.81 -13.56
N PRO A 31 -30.11 -19.99 -13.17
CA PRO A 31 -29.58 -21.28 -13.60
C PRO A 31 -29.57 -21.46 -15.13
N ALA A 32 -30.50 -20.82 -15.84
CA ALA A 32 -30.55 -20.87 -17.30
C ALA A 32 -29.54 -19.92 -17.96
N ARG A 33 -29.02 -18.93 -17.21
CA ARG A 33 -28.07 -17.92 -17.70
C ARG A 33 -27.02 -17.59 -16.63
N PRO A 34 -26.13 -18.53 -16.31
CA PRO A 34 -25.11 -18.34 -15.27
C PRO A 34 -24.13 -17.20 -15.59
N ASP A 35 -24.01 -16.80 -16.85
CA ASP A 35 -23.17 -15.69 -17.33
C ASP A 35 -23.67 -14.31 -16.88
N VAL A 36 -24.94 -14.18 -16.50
CA VAL A 36 -25.52 -12.93 -15.97
C VAL A 36 -24.95 -12.60 -14.59
N HIS A 37 -24.56 -13.63 -13.83
CA HIS A 37 -23.93 -13.47 -12.52
C HIS A 37 -22.48 -13.00 -12.68
N LYS A 38 -22.15 -11.82 -12.14
CA LYS A 38 -20.87 -11.12 -12.34
C LYS A 38 -20.25 -10.56 -11.06
N THR A 39 -20.64 -11.10 -9.91
CA THR A 39 -20.08 -10.73 -8.60
C THR A 39 -19.31 -11.88 -7.96
N ASP A 40 -18.36 -11.55 -7.10
CA ASP A 40 -17.60 -12.49 -6.28
C ASP A 40 -18.20 -12.60 -4.87
N LEU A 41 -19.12 -11.70 -4.49
CA LEU A 41 -19.71 -11.69 -3.15
C LEU A 41 -20.47 -12.97 -2.81
N THR A 42 -21.06 -13.63 -3.80
CA THR A 42 -21.81 -14.88 -3.60
C THR A 42 -20.93 -16.04 -3.13
N VAL A 43 -19.66 -16.11 -3.55
CA VAL A 43 -18.75 -17.12 -2.97
C VAL A 43 -18.39 -16.76 -1.52
N TYR A 44 -18.31 -15.48 -1.18
CA TYR A 44 -17.98 -15.05 0.19
C TYR A 44 -19.13 -15.30 1.18
N THR A 45 -20.35 -14.96 0.78
CA THR A 45 -21.56 -15.21 1.58
C THR A 45 -21.95 -16.68 1.59
N GLY A 46 -21.68 -17.42 0.51
CA GLY A 46 -21.73 -18.88 0.52
C GLY A 46 -20.78 -19.46 1.57
N ALA A 47 -19.52 -19.00 1.60
CA ALA A 47 -18.54 -19.48 2.58
C ALA A 47 -18.94 -19.13 4.01
N ALA A 48 -19.53 -17.94 4.21
CA ALA A 48 -20.09 -17.55 5.50
C ALA A 48 -21.19 -18.52 5.96
N ARG A 49 -22.10 -18.90 5.06
CA ARG A 49 -23.16 -19.87 5.32
C ARG A 49 -22.59 -21.25 5.68
N GLU A 50 -21.60 -21.73 4.92
CA GLU A 50 -20.95 -23.01 5.21
C GLU A 50 -20.31 -23.04 6.60
N ILE A 51 -19.66 -21.95 7.02
CA ILE A 51 -19.06 -21.86 8.36
C ILE A 51 -20.14 -21.94 9.45
N VAL A 52 -21.26 -21.23 9.29
CA VAL A 52 -22.38 -21.26 10.25
C VAL A 52 -22.98 -22.66 10.36
N GLU A 53 -23.06 -23.38 9.24
CA GLU A 53 -23.61 -24.73 9.17
C GLU A 53 -22.57 -25.82 9.52
N GLY A 54 -21.38 -25.44 9.99
CA GLY A 54 -20.33 -26.37 10.40
C GLY A 54 -19.63 -27.12 9.25
N ARG A 55 -19.82 -26.69 8.01
CA ARG A 55 -19.26 -27.31 6.80
C ARG A 55 -17.97 -26.62 6.33
N ASP A 56 -17.33 -27.17 5.30
CA ASP A 56 -16.06 -26.67 4.75
C ASP A 56 -16.31 -25.50 3.77
N PRO A 57 -15.98 -24.25 4.13
CA PRO A 57 -16.18 -23.09 3.26
C PRO A 57 -15.27 -23.08 2.02
N TYR A 58 -14.24 -23.92 1.98
CA TYR A 58 -13.29 -24.00 0.86
C TYR A 58 -13.69 -25.07 -0.17
N ALA A 59 -14.80 -25.77 0.04
CA ALA A 59 -15.31 -26.77 -0.90
C ALA A 59 -16.37 -26.20 -1.86
N ILE A 60 -16.93 -25.03 -1.55
CA ILE A 60 -18.01 -24.43 -2.35
C ILE A 60 -17.48 -23.58 -3.52
N THR A 61 -18.33 -23.45 -4.53
CA THR A 61 -18.13 -22.52 -5.64
C THR A 61 -19.35 -21.62 -5.82
N ASN A 62 -19.15 -20.45 -6.44
CA ASN A 62 -20.28 -19.65 -6.91
C ASN A 62 -20.77 -20.13 -8.30
N PRO A 63 -21.81 -19.51 -8.89
CA PRO A 63 -22.31 -19.88 -10.22
C PRO A 63 -21.29 -19.80 -11.36
N ARG A 64 -20.11 -19.19 -11.13
CA ARG A 64 -19.01 -19.10 -12.09
C ARG A 64 -17.90 -20.13 -11.83
N GLY A 65 -18.11 -21.05 -10.89
CA GLY A 65 -17.11 -22.05 -10.47
C GLY A 65 -15.98 -21.49 -9.61
N MET A 66 -16.06 -20.25 -9.13
CA MET A 66 -14.98 -19.65 -8.33
C MET A 66 -15.08 -20.10 -6.87
N TYR A 67 -13.95 -20.52 -6.30
CA TYR A 67 -13.82 -20.96 -4.92
C TYR A 67 -13.52 -19.80 -3.95
N TYR A 68 -13.77 -20.04 -2.66
CA TYR A 68 -13.42 -19.12 -1.58
C TYR A 68 -11.91 -19.20 -1.28
N LEU A 69 -11.23 -18.04 -1.23
CA LEU A 69 -9.77 -17.97 -1.08
C LEU A 69 -9.28 -17.18 0.15
N TYR A 70 -10.19 -16.64 0.95
CA TYR A 70 -9.82 -15.73 2.04
C TYR A 70 -9.72 -16.47 3.37
N PRO A 71 -9.01 -15.93 4.39
CA PRO A 71 -9.01 -16.53 5.71
C PRO A 71 -10.44 -16.57 6.32
N PRO A 72 -10.68 -17.41 7.34
CA PRO A 72 -12.02 -17.62 7.90
C PRO A 72 -12.72 -16.35 8.40
N LEU A 73 -11.95 -15.40 8.95
CA LEU A 73 -12.52 -14.16 9.49
C LEU A 73 -13.35 -13.39 8.46
N PHE A 74 -12.93 -13.35 7.20
CA PHE A 74 -13.64 -12.56 6.20
C PHE A 74 -15.04 -13.11 5.92
N ALA A 75 -15.19 -14.43 5.80
CA ALA A 75 -16.48 -15.09 5.68
C ALA A 75 -17.35 -14.86 6.93
N LEU A 76 -16.77 -14.99 8.14
CA LEU A 76 -17.49 -14.74 9.40
C LEU A 76 -18.05 -13.31 9.50
N LEU A 77 -17.31 -12.30 9.03
CA LEU A 77 -17.80 -10.92 9.00
C LEU A 77 -18.98 -10.71 8.03
N LEU A 78 -19.17 -11.61 7.07
CA LEU A 78 -20.27 -11.59 6.11
C LEU A 78 -21.46 -12.45 6.54
N THR A 79 -21.36 -13.19 7.65
CA THR A 79 -22.47 -13.99 8.20
C THR A 79 -23.79 -13.21 8.32
N PRO A 80 -23.83 -11.94 8.79
CA PRO A 80 -25.09 -11.19 8.86
C PRO A 80 -25.81 -11.06 7.52
N LEU A 81 -25.07 -10.98 6.41
CA LEU A 81 -25.64 -10.85 5.06
C LEU A 81 -26.29 -12.14 4.57
N THR A 82 -25.96 -13.30 5.15
CA THR A 82 -26.52 -14.60 4.72
C THR A 82 -28.03 -14.74 4.95
N THR A 83 -28.60 -13.85 5.77
CA THR A 83 -30.03 -13.81 6.15
C THR A 83 -30.93 -13.14 5.11
N VAL A 84 -30.36 -12.43 4.14
CA VAL A 84 -31.10 -11.73 3.07
C VAL A 84 -30.78 -12.33 1.70
N ASP A 85 -31.57 -12.02 0.67
CA ASP A 85 -31.35 -12.51 -0.70
C ASP A 85 -30.05 -11.99 -1.31
N THR A 86 -29.48 -12.72 -2.28
CA THR A 86 -28.16 -12.43 -2.87
C THR A 86 -28.06 -11.04 -3.50
N GLN A 87 -29.16 -10.50 -4.00
CA GLN A 87 -29.16 -9.16 -4.59
C GLN A 87 -29.09 -8.09 -3.52
N THR A 88 -29.84 -8.25 -2.43
CA THR A 88 -29.77 -7.38 -1.25
C THR A 88 -28.40 -7.46 -0.57
N GLN A 89 -27.79 -8.65 -0.50
CA GLN A 89 -26.40 -8.82 -0.05
C GLN A 89 -25.44 -7.93 -0.87
N ALA A 90 -25.54 -7.97 -2.20
CA ALA A 90 -24.66 -7.21 -3.09
C ALA A 90 -24.83 -5.70 -2.97
N VAL A 91 -26.06 -5.20 -2.89
CA VAL A 91 -26.33 -3.77 -2.68
C VAL A 91 -25.81 -3.30 -1.32
N THR A 92 -25.99 -4.12 -0.27
CA THR A 92 -25.50 -3.80 1.08
C THR A 92 -23.98 -3.74 1.11
N TRP A 93 -23.31 -4.74 0.55
CA TRP A 93 -21.85 -4.78 0.48
C TRP A 93 -21.26 -3.66 -0.39
N PHE A 94 -21.95 -3.28 -1.47
CA PHE A 94 -21.60 -2.13 -2.28
C PHE A 94 -21.65 -0.83 -1.48
N ALA A 95 -22.75 -0.59 -0.73
CA ALA A 95 -22.89 0.59 0.11
C ALA A 95 -21.77 0.67 1.18
N VAL A 96 -21.45 -0.46 1.83
CA VAL A 96 -20.33 -0.57 2.77
C VAL A 96 -19.01 -0.18 2.09
N ASN A 97 -18.71 -0.70 0.90
CA ASN A 97 -17.49 -0.35 0.18
C ASN A 97 -17.45 1.12 -0.27
N CYS A 98 -18.57 1.74 -0.64
CA CYS A 98 -18.62 3.17 -0.94
C CYS A 98 -18.24 4.02 0.29
N LEU A 99 -18.77 3.68 1.47
CA LEU A 99 -18.41 4.35 2.73
C LEU A 99 -16.93 4.17 3.06
N LEU A 100 -16.41 2.95 2.92
CA LEU A 100 -15.00 2.64 3.16
C LEU A 100 -14.08 3.34 2.16
N ALA A 101 -14.48 3.49 0.89
CA ALA A 101 -13.73 4.24 -0.12
C ALA A 101 -13.65 5.74 0.22
N ALA A 102 -14.75 6.34 0.68
CA ALA A 102 -14.73 7.70 1.22
C ALA A 102 -13.81 7.80 2.45
N GLY A 103 -13.86 6.79 3.32
CA GLY A 103 -12.93 6.63 4.44
C GLY A 103 -11.47 6.63 4.01
N CYS A 104 -11.11 5.87 2.98
CA CYS A 104 -9.74 5.84 2.42
C CYS A 104 -9.26 7.22 2.00
N ALA A 105 -10.10 8.00 1.29
CA ALA A 105 -9.76 9.36 0.87
C ALA A 105 -9.55 10.30 2.07
N VAL A 106 -10.44 10.20 3.08
CA VAL A 106 -10.34 10.98 4.32
C VAL A 106 -9.05 10.65 5.09
N GLU A 107 -8.75 9.36 5.27
CA GLU A 107 -7.56 8.90 5.98
C GLU A 107 -6.27 9.28 5.23
N ALA A 108 -6.23 9.15 3.91
CA ALA A 108 -5.10 9.62 3.11
C ALA A 108 -4.89 11.14 3.25
N GLY A 109 -5.96 11.93 3.27
CA GLY A 109 -5.89 13.37 3.52
C GLY A 109 -5.36 13.71 4.92
N LYS A 110 -5.78 12.97 5.95
CA LYS A 110 -5.27 13.11 7.33
C LYS A 110 -3.78 12.77 7.41
N ILE A 111 -3.34 11.68 6.78
CA ILE A 111 -1.92 11.30 6.69
C ILE A 111 -1.12 12.40 6.00
N ALA A 112 -1.55 12.88 4.83
CA ALA A 112 -0.87 13.94 4.09
C ALA A 112 -0.76 15.26 4.88
N ARG A 113 -1.77 15.59 5.71
CA ARG A 113 -1.71 16.76 6.61
C ARG A 113 -0.74 16.53 7.77
N ALA A 114 -0.83 15.39 8.45
CA ALA A 114 0.07 15.05 9.56
C ALA A 114 1.54 15.01 9.11
N ALA A 115 1.77 14.44 7.93
CA ALA A 115 3.09 14.32 7.31
C ALA A 115 3.72 15.68 6.94
N ARG A 116 2.91 16.70 6.65
CA ARG A 116 3.40 18.06 6.40
C ARG A 116 3.72 18.81 7.70
N ARG A 117 2.86 18.69 8.71
CA ARG A 117 3.07 19.35 10.02
C ARG A 117 4.33 18.87 10.73
N GLY A 118 4.65 17.58 10.64
CA GLY A 118 5.85 17.04 11.27
C GLY A 118 7.17 17.55 10.67
N ALA A 119 7.15 18.04 9.42
CA ALA A 119 8.33 18.55 8.75
C ALA A 119 8.75 19.95 9.22
N GLY A 120 7.81 20.79 9.68
CA GLY A 120 8.08 22.18 10.06
C GLY A 120 8.80 22.34 11.41
N ARG A 121 8.55 21.44 12.36
CA ARG A 121 9.07 21.56 13.74
C ARG A 121 10.58 21.41 13.90
N GLY A 122 11.27 20.84 12.91
CA GLY A 122 12.71 20.58 12.99
C GLY A 122 13.60 21.68 12.39
N ALA A 123 13.04 22.62 11.62
CA ALA A 123 13.84 23.55 10.80
C ALA A 123 13.54 25.03 11.05
N GLN A 124 12.43 25.37 11.71
CA GLN A 124 12.09 26.76 12.00
C GLN A 124 12.21 27.02 13.50
N GLY A 125 13.25 27.76 13.86
CA GLY A 125 13.36 28.41 15.17
C GLY A 125 12.10 29.23 15.46
N ALA A 126 11.79 29.36 16.75
CA ALA A 126 10.49 29.63 17.35
C ALA A 126 9.73 30.94 16.98
N GLY A 127 10.06 31.63 15.89
CA GLY A 127 9.60 33.01 15.66
C GLY A 127 8.75 33.28 14.42
N ARG A 128 8.56 32.33 13.49
CA ARG A 128 7.82 32.64 12.24
C ARG A 128 6.35 32.21 12.34
N PRO A 129 5.37 33.13 12.20
CA PRO A 129 3.96 32.80 12.21
C PRO A 129 3.66 31.74 11.14
N GLU A 130 2.74 30.85 11.50
CA GLU A 130 2.33 29.64 10.77
C GLU A 130 1.56 30.02 9.48
N ASP A 131 2.19 30.80 8.59
CA ASP A 131 1.59 31.28 7.36
C ASP A 131 1.34 30.11 6.41
N SER A 132 0.05 29.76 6.29
CA SER A 132 -0.60 29.03 5.20
C SER A 132 0.32 28.14 4.38
N SER A 133 0.80 27.03 4.96
CA SER A 133 1.49 26.00 4.19
C SER A 133 0.57 25.56 3.04
N PRO A 134 0.98 25.70 1.77
CA PRO A 134 0.09 25.49 0.64
C PRO A 134 -0.55 24.11 0.71
N SER A 135 -1.86 24.06 0.45
CA SER A 135 -2.60 22.81 0.29
C SER A 135 -1.87 21.90 -0.72
N ALA A 136 -1.98 20.58 -0.52
CA ALA A 136 -1.43 19.63 -1.47
C ALA A 136 -1.97 19.98 -2.86
N PRO A 137 -1.12 20.07 -3.90
CA PRO A 137 -1.58 20.47 -5.22
C PRO A 137 -2.74 19.57 -5.68
N VAL A 138 -3.81 20.20 -6.17
CA VAL A 138 -5.04 19.50 -6.57
C VAL A 138 -4.75 18.44 -7.65
N TRP A 139 -3.81 18.71 -8.55
CA TRP A 139 -3.44 17.76 -9.61
C TRP A 139 -2.93 16.41 -9.08
N ILE A 140 -2.26 16.36 -7.92
CA ILE A 140 -1.83 15.08 -7.32
C ILE A 140 -3.04 14.25 -6.92
N TRP A 141 -4.07 14.88 -6.34
CA TRP A 141 -5.29 14.19 -5.96
C TRP A 141 -6.11 13.75 -7.17
N VAL A 142 -6.14 14.56 -8.23
CA VAL A 142 -6.78 14.19 -9.51
C VAL A 142 -6.08 12.97 -10.10
N CYS A 143 -4.74 13.00 -10.25
CA CYS A 143 -3.98 11.85 -10.75
C CYS A 143 -4.14 10.62 -9.87
N ALA A 144 -4.08 10.75 -8.55
CA ALA A 144 -4.27 9.63 -7.63
C ALA A 144 -5.68 9.04 -7.73
N THR A 145 -6.70 9.89 -7.89
CA THR A 145 -8.09 9.45 -8.13
C THR A 145 -8.18 8.70 -9.45
N LEU A 146 -7.66 9.25 -10.55
CA LEU A 146 -7.66 8.59 -11.86
C LEU A 146 -6.92 7.24 -11.84
N ALA A 147 -5.80 7.16 -11.12
CA ALA A 147 -5.02 5.92 -10.98
C ALA A 147 -5.82 4.78 -10.35
N VAL A 148 -6.76 5.08 -9.45
CA VAL A 148 -7.53 4.05 -8.73
C VAL A 148 -9.03 4.05 -9.04
N LEU A 149 -9.54 4.99 -9.82
CA LEU A 149 -10.97 5.12 -10.11
C LEU A 149 -11.49 3.84 -10.79
N MET A 150 -10.89 3.42 -11.90
CA MET A 150 -11.34 2.22 -12.63
C MET A 150 -11.13 0.93 -11.80
N PRO A 151 -9.99 0.71 -11.12
CA PRO A 151 -9.84 -0.38 -10.16
C PRO A 151 -10.89 -0.39 -9.04
N ALA A 152 -11.23 0.78 -8.49
CA ALA A 152 -12.23 0.92 -7.42
C ALA A 152 -13.64 0.64 -7.94
N LEU A 153 -14.01 1.17 -9.10
CA LEU A 153 -15.30 0.88 -9.74
C LEU A 153 -15.43 -0.63 -10.03
N ASN A 154 -14.39 -1.27 -10.55
CA ASN A 154 -14.37 -2.71 -10.78
C ASN A 154 -14.46 -3.51 -9.46
N THR A 155 -13.79 -3.04 -8.40
CA THR A 155 -13.92 -3.63 -7.04
C THR A 155 -15.36 -3.55 -6.54
N LEU A 156 -16.00 -2.38 -6.68
CA LEU A 156 -17.40 -2.16 -6.31
C LEU A 156 -18.36 -3.05 -7.11
N GLN A 157 -18.18 -3.10 -8.45
CA GLN A 157 -19.00 -3.93 -9.35
C GLN A 157 -18.94 -5.42 -9.04
N ARG A 158 -17.74 -5.91 -8.70
CA ARG A 158 -17.51 -7.32 -8.42
C ARG A 158 -17.76 -7.69 -6.96
N GLY A 159 -18.06 -6.73 -6.08
CA GLY A 159 -18.21 -7.01 -4.65
C GLY A 159 -16.91 -7.48 -3.98
N GLN A 160 -15.76 -6.99 -4.44
CA GLN A 160 -14.43 -7.40 -3.95
C GLN A 160 -14.08 -6.78 -2.59
N ALA A 161 -13.18 -7.42 -1.84
CA ALA A 161 -12.77 -6.99 -0.51
C ALA A 161 -11.68 -5.91 -0.46
N ASN A 162 -11.13 -5.47 -1.60
CA ASN A 162 -9.88 -4.69 -1.61
C ASN A 162 -10.02 -3.30 -0.96
N ILE A 163 -11.19 -2.65 -1.07
CA ILE A 163 -11.45 -1.38 -0.37
C ILE A 163 -11.57 -1.61 1.14
N ALA A 164 -12.26 -2.68 1.55
CA ALA A 164 -12.37 -3.09 2.96
C ALA A 164 -11.03 -3.48 3.58
N VAL A 165 -10.06 -3.90 2.78
CA VAL A 165 -8.67 -4.11 3.18
C VAL A 165 -7.90 -2.79 3.26
N LEU A 166 -8.04 -1.91 2.27
CA LEU A 166 -7.28 -0.67 2.18
C LEU A 166 -7.63 0.32 3.30
N TYR A 167 -8.90 0.43 3.68
CA TYR A 167 -9.34 1.36 4.73
C TYR A 167 -8.66 1.14 6.09
N PRO A 168 -8.76 -0.05 6.73
CA PRO A 168 -8.11 -0.28 8.02
C PRO A 168 -6.58 -0.22 7.90
N LEU A 169 -6.00 -0.56 6.74
CA LEU A 169 -4.58 -0.42 6.49
C LEU A 169 -4.12 1.05 6.56
N LEU A 170 -4.86 1.97 5.91
CA LEU A 170 -4.62 3.41 5.99
C LEU A 170 -4.85 3.97 7.40
N LEU A 171 -5.94 3.56 8.05
CA LEU A 171 -6.28 4.00 9.40
C LEU A 171 -5.22 3.57 10.42
N GLY A 172 -4.83 2.29 10.40
CA GLY A 172 -3.78 1.74 11.25
C GLY A 172 -2.45 2.44 11.04
N PHE A 173 -2.05 2.64 9.77
CA PHE A 173 -0.83 3.39 9.46
C PHE A 173 -0.88 4.84 9.97
N ARG A 174 -2.00 5.55 9.80
CA ARG A 174 -2.14 6.92 10.35
C ARG A 174 -1.96 6.93 11.86
N LEU A 175 -2.59 5.99 12.59
CA LEU A 175 -2.50 5.93 14.04
C LEU A 175 -1.07 5.67 14.50
N VAL A 176 -0.35 4.76 13.85
CA VAL A 176 1.08 4.54 14.11
C VAL A 176 1.90 5.80 13.81
N LEU A 177 1.70 6.41 12.63
CA LEU A 177 2.45 7.60 12.20
C LEU A 177 2.24 8.80 13.13
N THR A 178 1.06 8.92 13.74
CA THR A 178 0.67 10.06 14.59
C THR A 178 0.64 9.73 16.08
N ALA A 179 1.08 8.54 16.47
CA ALA A 179 1.04 8.08 17.85
C ALA A 179 1.83 9.02 18.77
N ARG A 180 1.13 9.56 19.78
CA ARG A 180 1.75 10.29 20.91
C ARG A 180 1.71 9.49 22.20
N ARG A 181 0.81 8.52 22.28
CA ARG A 181 0.61 7.62 23.42
C ARG A 181 0.82 6.19 22.95
N ASN A 182 1.34 5.35 23.84
CA ASN A 182 1.59 3.95 23.59
C ASN A 182 0.30 3.20 23.18
N SER A 183 -0.82 3.51 23.82
CA SER A 183 -2.14 2.93 23.47
C SER A 183 -2.55 3.21 22.03
N THR A 184 -2.26 4.41 21.49
CA THR A 184 -2.54 4.74 20.09
C THR A 184 -1.70 3.90 19.13
N ALA A 185 -0.44 3.61 19.49
CA ALA A 185 0.42 2.72 18.70
C ALA A 185 -0.09 1.27 18.72
N ILE A 186 -0.53 0.77 19.89
CA ILE A 186 -1.15 -0.55 20.01
C ILE A 186 -2.40 -0.66 19.13
N VAL A 187 -3.33 0.30 19.25
CA VAL A 187 -4.57 0.30 18.43
C VAL A 187 -4.23 0.40 16.94
N GLY A 188 -3.23 1.22 16.58
CA GLY A 188 -2.71 1.28 15.21
C GLY A 188 -2.19 -0.07 14.72
N GLY A 189 -1.42 -0.78 15.53
CA GLY A 189 -0.93 -2.13 15.24
C GLY A 189 -2.05 -3.16 15.08
N VAL A 190 -3.04 -3.15 15.98
CA VAL A 190 -4.23 -4.02 15.87
C VAL A 190 -4.94 -3.78 14.53
N LEU A 191 -5.20 -2.51 14.18
CA LEU A 191 -5.86 -2.17 12.92
C LEU A 191 -5.01 -2.50 11.67
N LEU A 192 -3.68 -2.52 11.78
CA LEU A 192 -2.80 -3.01 10.71
C LEU A 192 -2.88 -4.53 10.54
N ALA A 193 -3.16 -5.30 11.59
CA ALA A 193 -3.31 -6.76 11.50
C ALA A 193 -4.62 -7.18 10.82
N LEU A 194 -5.71 -6.43 11.02
CA LEU A 194 -7.02 -6.72 10.43
C LEU A 194 -6.97 -6.99 8.91
N PRO A 195 -6.42 -6.11 8.05
CA PRO A 195 -6.38 -6.35 6.62
C PRO A 195 -5.63 -7.63 6.23
N VAL A 196 -4.61 -8.05 7.01
CA VAL A 196 -3.88 -9.32 6.80
C VAL A 196 -4.77 -10.53 7.06
N ALA A 197 -5.62 -10.45 8.09
CA ALA A 197 -6.59 -11.48 8.41
C ALA A 197 -7.80 -11.51 7.46
N LEU A 198 -8.10 -10.40 6.76
CA LEU A 198 -9.11 -10.39 5.70
C LEU A 198 -8.57 -10.94 4.38
N LYS A 199 -7.31 -10.63 4.06
CA LYS A 199 -6.61 -11.08 2.85
C LYS A 199 -5.12 -11.10 3.18
N LEU A 200 -4.37 -12.14 2.82
CA LEU A 200 -2.96 -12.23 3.23
C LEU A 200 -2.05 -11.16 2.58
N THR A 201 -2.44 -10.64 1.41
CA THR A 201 -1.61 -9.73 0.58
C THR A 201 -1.06 -8.48 1.30
N PRO A 202 -1.77 -7.80 2.23
CA PRO A 202 -1.26 -6.64 2.97
C PRO A 202 -0.22 -6.98 4.04
N ALA A 203 0.18 -8.24 4.21
CA ALA A 203 1.27 -8.61 5.12
C ALA A 203 2.56 -7.83 4.81
N LEU A 204 2.87 -7.60 3.52
CA LEU A 204 4.05 -6.86 3.09
C LEU A 204 4.07 -5.40 3.61
N PRO A 205 3.06 -4.54 3.35
CA PRO A 205 3.06 -3.18 3.89
C PRO A 205 3.04 -3.13 5.42
N VAL A 206 2.40 -4.08 6.10
CA VAL A 206 2.40 -4.15 7.57
C VAL A 206 3.80 -4.50 8.10
N ALA A 207 4.44 -5.53 7.57
CA ALA A 207 5.81 -5.90 7.92
C ALA A 207 6.78 -4.74 7.64
N PHE A 208 6.57 -4.04 6.52
CA PHE A 208 7.36 -2.86 6.19
C PHE A 208 7.17 -1.74 7.22
N VAL A 209 5.94 -1.47 7.70
CA VAL A 209 5.68 -0.51 8.79
C VAL A 209 6.44 -0.89 10.07
N LEU A 210 6.44 -2.16 10.46
CA LEU A 210 7.19 -2.63 11.63
C LEU A 210 8.70 -2.46 11.46
N LEU A 211 9.23 -2.77 10.27
CA LEU A 211 10.63 -2.50 9.93
C LEU A 211 10.96 -1.01 10.04
N GLN A 212 10.04 -0.12 9.63
CA GLN A 212 10.23 1.33 9.78
C GLN A 212 10.45 1.73 11.24
N GLU A 213 9.58 1.23 12.13
CA GLU A 213 9.65 1.54 13.55
C GLU A 213 10.87 0.91 14.21
N PHE A 214 11.23 -0.32 13.84
CA PHE A 214 12.43 -1.00 14.32
C PHE A 214 13.70 -0.21 13.99
N VAL A 215 13.86 0.22 12.73
CA VAL A 215 15.03 0.98 12.30
C VAL A 215 15.06 2.37 12.96
N ALA A 216 13.91 2.99 13.18
CA ALA A 216 13.82 4.24 13.93
C ALA A 216 14.25 4.08 15.40
N ALA A 217 13.99 2.92 16.02
CA ALA A 217 14.42 2.60 17.38
C ALA A 217 15.93 2.40 17.51
N LEU A 218 16.56 1.77 16.50
CA LEU A 218 18.00 1.48 16.50
C LEU A 218 18.90 2.70 16.32
N ARG A 219 18.42 3.78 15.68
CA ARG A 219 19.26 4.93 15.37
C ARG A 219 19.47 5.81 16.60
N ARG A 220 20.75 5.97 16.99
CA ARG A 220 21.23 6.85 18.08
C ARG A 220 20.62 8.24 17.97
N GLY A 221 20.44 8.89 19.13
CA GLY A 221 20.37 10.35 19.22
C GLY A 221 21.72 10.99 18.88
N ALA A 222 22.27 10.72 17.69
CA ALA A 222 23.59 11.20 17.23
C ALA A 222 23.72 12.73 17.22
N GLY A 223 22.63 13.48 17.49
CA GLY A 223 22.62 14.92 17.63
C GLY A 223 22.90 15.46 19.03
N ILE A 224 22.95 14.65 20.10
CA ILE A 224 23.16 15.19 21.46
C ILE A 224 24.65 15.38 21.79
N ALA A 225 25.54 14.58 21.20
CA ALA A 225 26.97 14.63 21.52
C ALA A 225 27.72 15.83 20.89
N HIS A 226 27.13 16.54 19.92
CA HIS A 226 27.85 17.60 19.19
C HIS A 226 27.68 19.00 19.79
N ASP A 227 26.62 19.26 20.58
CA ASP A 227 26.39 20.57 21.22
C ASP A 227 27.14 20.72 22.55
N SER A 228 27.37 19.63 23.29
CA SER A 228 28.05 19.70 24.59
C SER A 228 29.54 20.10 24.49
N THR A 229 30.18 19.87 23.35
CA THR A 229 31.61 20.22 23.15
C THR A 229 31.84 21.66 22.71
N ARG A 230 30.80 22.37 22.25
CA ARG A 230 30.91 23.80 21.86
C ARG A 230 30.66 24.77 23.01
N ALA A 231 30.03 24.34 24.09
CA ALA A 231 29.72 25.20 25.24
C ALA A 231 30.91 25.44 26.20
N VAL A 232 32.05 24.75 26.02
CA VAL A 232 33.18 24.81 26.99
C VAL A 232 34.35 25.68 26.52
N VAL A 233 34.34 26.23 25.29
CA VAL A 233 35.53 26.91 24.72
C VAL A 233 35.49 28.45 24.73
N THR A 234 34.46 29.09 25.30
CA THR A 234 34.34 30.57 25.20
C THR A 234 34.36 31.34 26.51
N HIS A 235 35.18 30.96 27.51
CA HIS A 235 35.30 31.83 28.69
C HIS A 235 36.67 32.21 29.24
N ASP A 236 37.81 31.63 28.81
CA ASP A 236 39.12 32.02 29.36
C ASP A 236 40.10 32.45 28.27
N MET A 237 40.03 33.71 27.87
CA MET A 237 41.09 34.43 27.14
C MET A 237 41.10 35.91 27.55
N VAL A 238 41.10 36.18 28.85
CA VAL A 238 41.63 37.46 29.40
C VAL A 238 42.28 37.16 30.75
N GLY A 239 43.61 37.15 30.83
CA GLY A 239 44.32 37.36 32.10
C GLY A 239 45.52 36.46 32.40
N THR A 240 46.70 37.02 32.18
CA THR A 240 47.95 36.85 32.95
C THR A 240 48.72 35.52 32.92
N ALA A 241 49.97 35.64 32.46
CA ALA A 241 50.98 34.61 32.38
C ALA A 241 51.49 34.16 33.76
N HIS A 242 51.58 32.85 33.97
CA HIS A 242 52.54 32.24 34.89
C HIS A 242 53.08 30.93 34.29
N PRO A 243 54.41 30.70 34.32
CA PRO A 243 55.00 29.42 33.97
C PRO A 243 55.23 28.59 35.23
N THR A 244 54.55 27.44 35.36
CA THR A 244 55.01 26.38 36.28
C THR A 244 54.78 25.00 35.68
N THR A 245 55.83 24.21 35.87
CA THR A 245 56.12 22.85 35.44
C THR A 245 55.22 21.75 36.02
N SER A 246 55.29 20.60 35.32
CA SER A 246 55.05 19.20 35.74
C SER A 246 53.63 18.74 36.07
N ALA A 247 53.11 17.85 35.22
CA ALA A 247 52.92 16.43 35.54
C ALA A 247 52.26 15.70 34.36
N SER A 248 53.01 14.80 33.73
CA SER A 248 52.51 13.85 32.74
C SER A 248 51.59 12.83 33.40
N CYS A 249 50.30 13.14 33.51
CA CYS A 249 49.27 12.15 33.85
C CYS A 249 48.78 11.53 32.54
N THR A 250 49.34 10.38 32.18
CA THR A 250 48.82 9.49 31.14
C THR A 250 47.46 8.94 31.60
N GLN A 251 46.40 9.72 31.40
CA GLN A 251 45.04 9.20 31.46
C GLN A 251 44.86 8.22 30.31
N HIS A 252 44.97 6.93 30.63
CA HIS A 252 44.42 5.86 29.82
C HIS A 252 42.94 6.14 29.62
N ALA A 253 42.62 6.79 28.50
CA ALA A 253 41.27 6.90 27.99
C ALA A 253 40.79 5.48 27.67
N ALA A 254 40.21 4.81 28.67
CA ALA A 254 39.50 3.57 28.50
C ALA A 254 38.41 3.85 27.46
N SER A 255 38.66 3.38 26.24
CA SER A 255 37.75 3.39 25.10
C SER A 255 36.62 2.41 25.38
N SER A 256 35.81 2.72 26.38
CA SER A 256 34.52 2.08 26.60
C SER A 256 33.72 2.30 25.33
N THR A 257 33.65 1.26 24.51
CA THR A 257 32.86 1.26 23.28
C THR A 257 31.43 1.51 23.75
N PRO A 258 30.83 2.67 23.46
CA PRO A 258 29.54 2.98 24.04
C PRO A 258 28.53 1.98 23.48
N LEU A 259 28.03 1.11 24.35
CA LEU A 259 26.90 0.22 24.08
C LEU A 259 25.80 1.08 23.43
N ALA A 260 25.25 0.59 22.33
CA ALA A 260 24.29 1.34 21.54
C ALA A 260 23.01 1.60 22.37
N VAL A 261 22.88 2.81 22.93
CA VAL A 261 21.67 3.22 23.65
C VAL A 261 20.56 3.50 22.63
N LEU A 262 19.49 2.71 22.69
CA LEU A 262 18.28 2.86 21.87
C LEU A 262 17.58 4.19 22.18
N ASN A 263 16.93 4.80 21.19
CA ASN A 263 16.06 5.94 21.45
C ASN A 263 14.79 5.45 22.18
N PRO A 264 14.57 5.80 23.46
CA PRO A 264 13.53 5.16 24.29
C PRO A 264 12.13 5.40 23.72
N ARG A 265 11.90 6.56 23.08
CA ARG A 265 10.61 6.88 22.48
C ARG A 265 10.31 6.02 21.25
N HIS A 266 11.29 5.87 20.35
CA HIS A 266 11.10 5.05 19.15
C HIS A 266 11.11 3.56 19.48
N ALA A 267 11.92 3.13 20.44
CA ALA A 267 11.88 1.76 20.97
C ALA A 267 10.51 1.43 21.56
N ALA A 268 9.94 2.34 22.36
CA ALA A 268 8.57 2.18 22.86
C ALA A 268 7.57 2.12 21.69
N GLN A 269 7.62 3.05 20.74
CA GLN A 269 6.70 3.05 19.60
C GLN A 269 6.78 1.76 18.77
N PHE A 270 7.97 1.24 18.50
CA PHE A 270 8.19 -0.05 17.86
C PHE A 270 7.59 -1.19 18.69
N LEU A 271 7.94 -1.29 19.97
CA LEU A 271 7.45 -2.34 20.85
C LEU A 271 5.92 -2.36 20.91
N PHE A 272 5.29 -1.20 21.11
CA PHE A 272 3.84 -1.08 21.22
C PHE A 272 3.11 -1.30 19.90
N THR A 273 3.69 -0.88 18.77
CA THR A 273 3.12 -1.18 17.45
C THR A 273 3.21 -2.67 17.15
N THR A 274 4.36 -3.30 17.43
CA THR A 274 4.58 -4.75 17.26
C THR A 274 3.64 -5.55 18.16
N LEU A 275 3.51 -5.15 19.43
CA LEU A 275 2.55 -5.75 20.36
C LEU A 275 1.12 -5.61 19.82
N GLY A 276 0.74 -4.43 19.30
CA GLY A 276 -0.55 -4.23 18.67
C GLY A 276 -0.79 -5.15 17.47
N VAL A 277 0.20 -5.30 16.58
CA VAL A 277 0.09 -6.22 15.43
C VAL A 277 -0.03 -7.67 15.91
N ALA A 278 0.78 -8.10 16.88
CA ALA A 278 0.72 -9.45 17.43
C ALA A 278 -0.65 -9.73 18.09
N LEU A 279 -1.14 -8.81 18.93
CA LEU A 279 -2.48 -8.89 19.52
C LEU A 279 -3.57 -8.93 18.46
N GLY A 280 -3.47 -8.11 17.42
CA GLY A 280 -4.42 -8.09 16.32
C GLY A 280 -4.41 -9.41 15.53
N LEU A 281 -3.24 -9.96 15.19
CA LEU A 281 -3.13 -11.24 14.51
C LEU A 281 -3.73 -12.37 15.37
N SER A 282 -3.41 -12.40 16.66
CA SER A 282 -4.01 -13.35 17.61
C SER A 282 -5.53 -13.21 17.67
N LEU A 283 -6.03 -11.98 17.76
CA LEU A 283 -7.45 -11.68 17.82
C LEU A 283 -8.18 -12.12 16.54
N PHE A 284 -7.64 -11.77 15.37
CA PHE A 284 -8.32 -11.89 14.09
C PHE A 284 -8.18 -13.26 13.43
N PHE A 285 -7.08 -13.98 13.63
CA PHE A 285 -6.95 -15.36 13.15
C PHE A 285 -7.49 -16.38 14.15
N PHE A 286 -7.38 -16.13 15.45
CA PHE A 286 -7.66 -17.14 16.46
C PHE A 286 -8.87 -16.80 17.31
N LEU A 287 -8.83 -15.73 18.10
CA LEU A 287 -9.81 -15.52 19.16
C LEU A 287 -11.23 -15.23 18.64
N ILE A 288 -11.38 -14.30 17.70
CA ILE A 288 -12.71 -13.96 17.15
C ILE A 288 -13.28 -15.14 16.36
N PRO A 289 -12.56 -15.74 15.39
CA PRO A 289 -13.10 -16.92 14.71
C PRO A 289 -13.40 -18.09 15.65
N ALA A 290 -12.54 -18.38 16.62
CA ALA A 290 -12.77 -19.44 17.61
C ALA A 290 -13.97 -19.15 18.52
N ALA A 291 -14.24 -17.89 18.87
CA ALA A 291 -15.43 -17.52 19.63
C ALA A 291 -16.72 -17.77 18.82
N CYS A 292 -16.66 -17.63 17.49
CA CYS A 292 -17.80 -17.88 16.60
C CYS A 292 -17.99 -19.37 16.25
N THR A 293 -16.91 -20.12 16.04
CA THR A 293 -16.97 -21.49 15.48
C THR A 293 -16.48 -22.58 16.42
N GLY A 294 -15.91 -22.23 17.57
CA GLY A 294 -15.14 -23.12 18.44
C GLY A 294 -13.65 -23.19 18.05
N TRP A 295 -12.78 -23.37 19.05
CA TRP A 295 -11.31 -23.36 18.91
C TRP A 295 -10.78 -24.42 17.94
N HIS A 296 -11.17 -25.69 18.14
CA HIS A 296 -10.72 -26.80 17.30
C HIS A 296 -11.13 -26.61 15.84
N ARG A 297 -12.39 -26.21 15.61
CA ARG A 297 -12.91 -25.96 14.27
C ARG A 297 -12.18 -24.81 13.58
N ASN A 298 -11.90 -23.71 14.28
CA ASN A 298 -11.14 -22.61 13.70
C ASN A 298 -9.73 -23.06 13.27
N LEU A 299 -9.03 -23.84 14.11
CA LEU A 299 -7.71 -24.38 13.74
C LEU A 299 -7.79 -25.28 12.51
N GLU A 300 -8.83 -26.09 12.38
CA GLU A 300 -9.08 -26.90 11.18
C GLU A 300 -9.29 -26.02 9.94
N LEU A 301 -10.15 -25.00 10.03
CA LEU A 301 -10.39 -24.05 8.94
C LEU A 301 -9.10 -23.33 8.51
N LEU A 302 -8.24 -22.93 9.44
CA LEU A 302 -6.94 -22.33 9.14
C LEU A 302 -5.97 -23.32 8.49
N ARG A 303 -5.96 -24.59 8.92
CA ARG A 303 -5.15 -25.64 8.28
C ARG A 303 -5.60 -25.89 6.85
N THR A 304 -6.92 -26.01 6.62
CA THR A 304 -7.51 -26.18 5.29
C THR A 304 -7.21 -24.99 4.40
N TRP A 305 -7.38 -23.77 4.89
CA TRP A 305 -7.02 -22.55 4.17
C TRP A 305 -5.54 -22.52 3.80
N LYS A 306 -4.64 -22.83 4.74
CA LYS A 306 -3.21 -22.89 4.47
C LYS A 306 -2.89 -23.90 3.38
N ALA A 307 -3.42 -25.12 3.49
CA ALA A 307 -3.13 -26.22 2.57
C ALA A 307 -3.70 -25.97 1.17
N ARG A 308 -4.94 -25.47 1.06
CA ARG A 308 -5.61 -25.28 -0.24
C ARG A 308 -5.31 -23.96 -0.90
N VAL A 309 -4.97 -22.92 -0.13
CA VAL A 309 -4.86 -21.55 -0.63
C VAL A 309 -3.49 -20.94 -0.35
N ALA A 310 -3.09 -20.79 0.91
CA ALA A 310 -1.90 -19.98 1.21
C ALA A 310 -0.58 -20.62 0.77
N ALA A 311 -0.49 -21.95 0.81
CA ALA A 311 0.71 -22.72 0.47
C ALA A 311 0.60 -23.48 -0.86
N ASN A 312 -0.50 -23.31 -1.59
CA ASN A 312 -0.74 -24.03 -2.83
C ASN A 312 -0.31 -23.16 -4.03
N GLU A 313 0.73 -23.61 -4.73
CA GLU A 313 1.25 -22.92 -5.91
C GLU A 313 0.28 -23.00 -7.10
N ASN A 314 -0.60 -24.01 -7.11
CA ASN A 314 -1.55 -24.28 -8.18
C ASN A 314 -2.96 -23.76 -7.92
N VAL A 315 -3.13 -22.79 -7.00
CA VAL A 315 -4.43 -22.18 -6.66
C VAL A 315 -5.14 -21.64 -7.89
N GLY A 316 -4.41 -21.11 -8.87
CA GLY A 316 -5.02 -20.61 -10.11
C GLY A 316 -5.74 -21.73 -10.88
N VAL A 317 -4.98 -22.77 -11.23
CA VAL A 317 -5.44 -23.91 -12.03
C VAL A 317 -6.57 -24.67 -11.34
N GLN A 318 -6.41 -24.97 -10.04
CA GLN A 318 -7.38 -25.79 -9.30
C GLN A 318 -8.71 -25.08 -9.06
N ASN A 319 -8.72 -23.75 -8.98
CA ASN A 319 -9.92 -22.99 -8.66
C ASN A 319 -10.57 -22.33 -9.89
N ALA A 320 -10.31 -22.87 -11.09
CA ALA A 320 -10.80 -22.37 -12.37
C ALA A 320 -10.47 -20.89 -12.63
N PHE A 321 -9.41 -20.36 -12.02
CA PHE A 321 -8.93 -19.02 -12.30
C PHE A 321 -7.97 -19.08 -13.48
N ASN A 322 -8.30 -18.33 -14.52
CA ASN A 322 -7.34 -18.03 -15.57
C ASN A 322 -6.32 -17.00 -15.03
N ASP A 323 -5.30 -17.52 -14.34
CA ASP A 323 -4.15 -16.77 -13.82
C ASP A 323 -3.39 -16.05 -14.94
N ARG A 324 -3.41 -16.61 -16.16
CA ARG A 324 -2.86 -16.00 -17.38
C ARG A 324 -3.83 -15.05 -18.10
N SER A 325 -4.95 -14.67 -17.49
CA SER A 325 -5.84 -13.64 -18.05
C SER A 325 -5.11 -12.29 -18.18
N TYR A 326 -5.38 -11.53 -19.25
CA TYR A 326 -4.93 -10.14 -19.40
C TYR A 326 -5.41 -9.21 -18.27
N ARG A 327 -6.41 -9.63 -17.49
CA ARG A 327 -6.84 -8.89 -16.30
C ARG A 327 -5.90 -9.07 -15.12
N ASN A 328 -5.08 -10.13 -15.10
CA ASN A 328 -3.98 -10.29 -14.15
C ASN A 328 -2.81 -9.43 -14.62
N GLN A 329 -2.43 -8.46 -13.80
CA GLN A 329 -1.36 -7.51 -14.07
C GLN A 329 -0.33 -7.60 -12.94
N SER A 330 -0.13 -8.80 -12.38
CA SER A 330 1.09 -9.10 -11.61
C SER A 330 2.32 -8.95 -12.51
N LEU A 331 3.49 -8.70 -11.92
CA LEU A 331 4.73 -8.54 -12.70
C LEU A 331 5.03 -9.78 -13.56
N GLU A 332 4.86 -10.96 -12.98
CA GLU A 332 5.05 -12.23 -13.68
C GLU A 332 4.12 -12.39 -14.87
N ASN A 333 2.81 -12.21 -14.68
CA ASN A 333 1.87 -12.36 -15.79
C ASN A 333 2.08 -11.27 -16.86
N ALA A 334 2.37 -10.04 -16.44
CA ALA A 334 2.65 -8.94 -17.35
C ALA A 334 3.92 -9.19 -18.19
N ALA A 335 5.00 -9.66 -17.56
CA ALA A 335 6.24 -10.04 -18.24
C ALA A 335 6.03 -11.24 -19.18
N TYR A 336 5.21 -12.21 -18.77
CA TYR A 336 4.89 -13.41 -19.55
C TYR A 336 4.18 -13.04 -20.85
N HIS A 337 3.16 -12.19 -20.75
CA HIS A 337 2.42 -11.67 -21.89
C HIS A 337 3.27 -10.81 -22.82
N CYS A 338 4.08 -9.90 -22.26
CA CYS A 338 4.98 -9.07 -23.05
C CYS A 338 6.03 -9.91 -23.79
N GLY A 339 6.65 -10.87 -23.11
CA GLY A 339 7.63 -11.77 -23.72
C GLY A 339 7.05 -12.58 -24.88
N ASN A 340 5.87 -13.19 -24.68
CA ASN A 340 5.20 -13.94 -25.75
C ASN A 340 4.76 -13.03 -26.91
N PHE A 341 4.28 -11.83 -26.63
CA PHE A 341 3.95 -10.83 -27.64
C PHE A 341 5.17 -10.43 -28.49
N LEU A 342 6.32 -10.22 -27.86
CA LEU A 342 7.57 -9.91 -28.57
C LEU A 342 8.04 -11.08 -29.44
N VAL A 343 7.94 -12.31 -28.93
CA VAL A 343 8.30 -13.51 -29.70
C VAL A 343 7.38 -13.71 -30.91
N TYR A 344 6.08 -13.53 -30.72
CA TYR A 344 5.11 -13.53 -31.82
C TYR A 344 5.42 -12.45 -32.86
N SER A 345 5.60 -11.20 -32.42
CA SER A 345 5.69 -10.03 -33.31
C SER A 345 7.03 -9.93 -34.05
N LEU A 346 8.13 -10.37 -33.43
CA LEU A 346 9.48 -10.16 -33.95
C LEU A 346 10.15 -11.43 -34.47
N PHE A 347 9.75 -12.60 -33.98
CA PHE A 347 10.45 -13.86 -34.23
C PHE A 347 9.55 -14.95 -34.83
N GLY A 348 8.31 -14.61 -35.24
CA GLY A 348 7.38 -15.55 -35.87
C GLY A 348 6.92 -16.67 -34.94
N GLY A 349 6.89 -16.43 -33.63
CA GLY A 349 6.42 -17.40 -32.64
C GLY A 349 4.90 -17.67 -32.70
N PRO A 350 4.39 -18.52 -31.79
CA PRO A 350 2.94 -18.77 -31.67
C PRO A 350 2.15 -17.50 -31.36
N ASP A 351 0.88 -17.44 -31.77
CA ASP A 351 -0.02 -16.33 -31.43
C ASP A 351 -0.08 -16.15 -29.90
N ASP A 352 0.35 -14.98 -29.40
CA ASP A 352 0.35 -14.68 -27.98
C ASP A 352 -1.06 -14.65 -27.39
N ARG A 353 -2.13 -14.62 -28.20
CA ARG A 353 -3.50 -14.82 -27.73
C ARG A 353 -3.76 -16.19 -27.12
N LEU A 354 -2.94 -17.18 -27.48
CA LEU A 354 -3.00 -18.52 -26.88
C LEU A 354 -2.59 -18.50 -25.40
N ALA A 355 -1.73 -17.56 -24.99
CA ALA A 355 -1.30 -17.40 -23.60
C ALA A 355 -2.48 -17.22 -22.64
N ALA A 356 -3.46 -16.40 -23.03
CA ALA A 356 -4.67 -16.17 -22.22
C ALA A 356 -5.70 -17.29 -22.31
N ARG A 357 -5.53 -18.27 -23.22
CA ARG A 357 -6.41 -19.43 -23.40
C ARG A 357 -5.80 -20.73 -22.91
N ARG A 358 -4.66 -20.68 -22.22
CA ARG A 358 -3.88 -21.85 -21.80
C ARG A 358 -4.71 -22.91 -21.07
N ALA A 359 -5.67 -22.50 -20.24
CA ALA A 359 -6.59 -23.41 -19.55
C ALA A 359 -7.38 -24.34 -20.49
N THR A 360 -7.53 -23.97 -21.77
CA THR A 360 -8.28 -24.72 -22.79
C THR A 360 -7.40 -25.36 -23.86
N THR A 361 -6.24 -24.77 -24.18
CA THR A 361 -5.46 -25.18 -25.35
C THR A 361 -4.23 -26.03 -25.05
N GLN A 362 -3.76 -26.06 -23.79
CA GLN A 362 -2.46 -26.67 -23.41
C GLN A 362 -1.27 -26.22 -24.27
N ALA A 363 -1.39 -25.09 -24.99
CA ALA A 363 -0.35 -24.60 -25.87
C ALA A 363 0.90 -24.24 -25.05
N VAL A 364 2.05 -24.77 -25.46
CA VAL A 364 3.36 -24.42 -24.90
C VAL A 364 3.77 -23.07 -25.48
N MET A 365 3.94 -22.09 -24.61
CA MET A 365 4.39 -20.75 -24.97
C MET A 365 5.89 -20.58 -24.68
N PRO A 366 6.62 -19.75 -25.45
CA PRO A 366 8.05 -19.49 -25.19
C PRO A 366 8.38 -19.09 -23.74
N MET A 367 7.51 -18.29 -23.11
CA MET A 367 7.70 -17.86 -21.71
C MET A 367 7.30 -18.93 -20.66
N ASP A 368 6.97 -20.16 -21.06
CA ASP A 368 6.78 -21.30 -20.13
C ASP A 368 8.10 -21.91 -19.66
N SER A 369 9.23 -21.40 -20.14
CA SER A 369 10.56 -21.85 -19.74
C SER A 369 10.83 -21.57 -18.24
N PRO A 370 11.44 -22.51 -17.48
CA PRO A 370 11.83 -22.29 -16.08
C PRO A 370 12.75 -21.08 -15.87
N TRP A 371 13.53 -20.70 -16.89
CA TRP A 371 14.39 -19.52 -16.85
C TRP A 371 13.59 -18.22 -16.74
N PHE A 372 12.39 -18.16 -17.32
CA PHE A 372 11.51 -16.99 -17.22
C PHE A 372 11.12 -16.73 -15.77
N ASP A 373 10.68 -17.76 -15.04
CA ASP A 373 10.31 -17.64 -13.63
C ASP A 373 11.49 -17.21 -12.77
N ALA A 374 12.69 -17.77 -13.04
CA ALA A 374 13.92 -17.37 -12.35
C ALA A 374 14.23 -15.87 -12.55
N ILE A 375 14.14 -15.36 -13.78
CA ILE A 375 14.37 -13.93 -14.09
C ILE A 375 13.35 -13.05 -13.36
N VAL A 376 12.05 -13.39 -13.44
CA VAL A 376 11.00 -12.62 -12.78
C VAL A 376 11.21 -12.59 -11.26
N ASN A 377 11.61 -13.72 -10.66
CA ASN A 377 11.88 -13.80 -9.24
C ASN A 377 13.11 -12.98 -8.83
N ILE A 378 14.17 -12.93 -9.64
CA ILE A 378 15.30 -12.03 -9.43
C ILE A 378 14.84 -10.58 -9.44
N VAL A 379 14.01 -10.18 -10.41
CA VAL A 379 13.48 -8.81 -10.49
C VAL A 379 12.61 -8.48 -9.27
N ARG A 380 11.72 -9.38 -8.85
CA ARG A 380 10.92 -9.22 -7.61
C ARG A 380 11.81 -9.05 -6.39
N GLY A 381 12.83 -9.90 -6.24
CA GLY A 381 13.81 -9.82 -5.16
C GLY A 381 14.57 -8.49 -5.16
N GLY A 382 15.01 -8.03 -6.32
CA GLY A 382 15.67 -6.73 -6.50
C GLY A 382 14.77 -5.55 -6.11
N LEU A 383 13.49 -5.57 -6.50
CA LEU A 383 12.52 -4.53 -6.12
C LEU A 383 12.27 -4.51 -4.60
N LEU A 384 12.14 -5.69 -3.97
CA LEU A 384 11.99 -5.82 -2.52
C LEU A 384 13.23 -5.33 -1.77
N LEU A 385 14.42 -5.70 -2.23
CA LEU A 385 15.69 -5.22 -1.67
C LEU A 385 15.82 -3.70 -1.80
N LEU A 386 15.44 -3.13 -2.94
CA LEU A 386 15.47 -1.68 -3.13
C LEU A 386 14.46 -0.97 -2.21
N LEU A 387 13.26 -1.53 -2.01
CA LEU A 387 12.30 -1.02 -1.02
C LEU A 387 12.89 -1.09 0.40
N PHE A 388 13.58 -2.18 0.74
CA PHE A 388 14.25 -2.34 2.02
C PHE A 388 15.31 -1.25 2.24
N ILE A 389 16.18 -1.00 1.24
CA ILE A 389 17.18 0.08 1.26
C ILE A 389 16.50 1.46 1.33
N ALA A 390 15.42 1.67 0.58
CA ALA A 390 14.60 2.88 0.63
C ALA A 390 14.00 3.12 2.02
N GLY A 391 13.58 2.04 2.69
CA GLY A 391 13.22 2.05 4.10
C GLY A 391 14.40 2.51 4.94
N LEU A 392 15.51 1.77 4.95
CA LEU A 392 16.68 2.05 5.77
C LEU A 392 17.17 3.51 5.62
N SER A 393 17.28 4.01 4.39
CA SER A 393 17.65 5.40 4.10
C SER A 393 16.56 6.40 4.52
N GLY A 394 15.28 6.02 4.37
CA GLY A 394 14.08 6.70 4.82
C GLY A 394 14.10 7.06 6.30
N PHE A 395 14.47 6.11 7.12
CA PHE A 395 14.45 6.24 8.58
C PHE A 395 15.61 7.05 9.15
N ALA A 396 16.61 7.37 8.32
CA ALA A 396 17.57 8.43 8.64
C ALA A 396 16.88 9.77 8.88
N SER A 397 15.78 10.02 8.16
CA SER A 397 15.01 11.24 8.28
C SER A 397 13.82 11.04 9.21
N ARG A 398 13.63 11.91 10.19
CA ARG A 398 12.42 12.03 11.05
C ARG A 398 11.20 12.54 10.26
N ASP A 399 11.13 12.20 8.99
CA ASP A 399 10.30 12.83 8.00
C ASP A 399 9.05 11.98 7.73
N PRO A 400 7.89 12.35 8.29
CA PRO A 400 6.69 11.53 8.19
C PRO A 400 6.14 11.41 6.77
N LEU A 401 6.42 12.36 5.87
CA LEU A 401 5.97 12.25 4.47
C LEU A 401 6.82 11.25 3.69
N ARG A 402 8.12 11.16 3.99
CA ARG A 402 8.97 10.11 3.42
C ARG A 402 8.54 8.73 3.89
N ARG A 403 8.18 8.60 5.18
CA ARG A 403 7.61 7.36 5.74
C ARG A 403 6.31 6.96 5.05
N ALA A 404 5.39 7.92 4.84
CA ALA A 404 4.14 7.71 4.13
C ALA A 404 4.36 7.31 2.65
N ALA A 405 5.32 7.94 1.96
CA ALA A 405 5.71 7.56 0.60
C ALA A 405 6.25 6.13 0.54
N ALA A 406 7.12 5.75 1.46
CA ALA A 406 7.67 4.40 1.53
C ALA A 406 6.59 3.35 1.87
N PHE A 407 5.67 3.65 2.79
CA PHE A 407 4.49 2.81 3.05
C PHE A 407 3.62 2.65 1.80
N GLY A 408 3.39 3.74 1.05
CA GLY A 408 2.67 3.67 -0.22
C GLY A 408 3.35 2.78 -1.25
N LEU A 409 4.68 2.84 -1.37
CA LEU A 409 5.42 1.93 -2.23
C LEU A 409 5.36 0.47 -1.78
N ALA A 410 5.33 0.20 -0.48
CA ALA A 410 5.12 -1.15 0.01
C ALA A 410 3.74 -1.69 -0.41
N CYS A 411 2.69 -0.87 -0.35
CA CYS A 411 1.36 -1.21 -0.87
C CYS A 411 1.40 -1.46 -2.40
N LEU A 412 2.12 -0.64 -3.17
CA LEU A 412 2.26 -0.82 -4.61
C LEU A 412 3.01 -2.11 -4.95
N LEU A 413 4.09 -2.41 -4.22
CA LEU A 413 4.92 -3.59 -4.44
C LEU A 413 4.21 -4.90 -4.11
N THR A 414 3.23 -4.89 -3.21
CA THR A 414 2.33 -6.05 -3.02
C THR A 414 1.72 -6.52 -4.34
N LEU A 415 1.36 -5.58 -5.24
CA LEU A 415 0.77 -5.92 -6.54
C LEU A 415 1.79 -6.56 -7.49
N LEU A 416 3.06 -6.21 -7.37
CA LEU A 416 4.13 -6.70 -8.26
C LEU A 416 4.69 -8.04 -7.79
N VAL A 417 4.82 -8.20 -6.47
CA VAL A 417 5.37 -9.41 -5.84
C VAL A 417 4.34 -10.53 -5.83
N SER A 418 3.05 -10.23 -5.67
CA SER A 418 2.01 -11.25 -5.74
C SER A 418 1.95 -11.89 -7.14
N PRO A 419 1.81 -13.22 -7.27
CA PRO A 419 1.57 -13.88 -8.56
C PRO A 419 0.20 -13.53 -9.15
N LEU A 420 -0.76 -13.15 -8.30
CA LEU A 420 -2.14 -12.87 -8.67
C LEU A 420 -2.54 -11.43 -8.30
N SER A 421 -2.37 -10.52 -9.25
CA SER A 421 -2.72 -9.12 -9.11
C SER A 421 -3.65 -8.67 -10.22
N TRP A 422 -4.93 -9.03 -10.08
CA TRP A 422 -5.95 -8.55 -11.01
C TRP A 422 -6.07 -7.03 -10.99
N ALA A 423 -6.49 -6.45 -12.12
CA ALA A 423 -6.58 -5.00 -12.30
C ALA A 423 -7.43 -4.26 -11.26
N HIS A 424 -8.35 -4.94 -10.57
CA HIS A 424 -9.13 -4.34 -9.47
C HIS A 424 -8.36 -4.32 -8.13
N HIS A 425 -7.33 -5.16 -7.95
CA HIS A 425 -6.41 -5.09 -6.80
C HIS A 425 -5.63 -3.77 -6.76
N TYR A 426 -5.45 -3.12 -7.92
CA TYR A 426 -4.72 -1.86 -8.05
C TYR A 426 -5.33 -0.68 -7.28
N VAL A 427 -6.52 -0.82 -6.67
CA VAL A 427 -7.00 0.15 -5.67
C VAL A 427 -6.01 0.33 -4.51
N ILE A 428 -5.24 -0.72 -4.18
CA ILE A 428 -4.18 -0.68 -3.15
C ILE A 428 -3.02 0.25 -3.53
N ALA A 429 -2.88 0.65 -4.80
CA ALA A 429 -1.88 1.64 -5.24
C ALA A 429 -2.18 3.07 -4.77
N PHE A 430 -3.38 3.35 -4.26
CA PHE A 430 -3.82 4.69 -3.86
C PHE A 430 -2.82 5.43 -2.94
N PRO A 431 -2.26 4.82 -1.88
CA PRO A 431 -1.32 5.52 -1.00
C PRO A 431 -0.02 5.90 -1.73
N ALA A 432 0.48 5.07 -2.65
CA ALA A 432 1.64 5.40 -3.48
C ALA A 432 1.37 6.60 -4.39
N ALA A 433 0.21 6.59 -5.06
CA ALA A 433 -0.21 7.64 -5.98
C ALA A 433 -0.37 9.01 -5.31
N VAL A 434 -0.66 9.04 -4.01
CA VAL A 434 -0.74 10.29 -3.22
C VAL A 434 0.62 10.65 -2.64
N PHE A 435 1.25 9.76 -1.86
CA PHE A 435 2.34 10.15 -0.98
C PHE A 435 3.71 10.25 -1.69
N VAL A 436 3.94 9.45 -2.74
CA VAL A 436 5.21 9.51 -3.49
C VAL A 436 5.35 10.84 -4.24
N PRO A 437 4.36 11.32 -5.03
CA PRO A 437 4.45 12.63 -5.67
C PRO A 437 4.54 13.78 -4.66
N LEU A 438 3.81 13.73 -3.55
CA LEU A 438 3.90 14.75 -2.49
C LEU A 438 5.31 14.83 -1.90
N TRP A 439 5.93 13.68 -1.64
CA TRP A 439 7.30 13.62 -1.13
C TRP A 439 8.32 14.15 -2.14
N LEU A 440 8.19 13.75 -3.42
CA LEU A 440 9.06 14.24 -4.50
C LEU A 440 8.93 15.75 -4.70
N LEU A 441 7.71 16.28 -4.67
CA LEU A 441 7.47 17.71 -4.79
C LEU A 441 8.17 18.48 -3.66
N ARG A 442 8.02 18.02 -2.42
CA ARG A 442 8.64 18.68 -1.26
C ARG A 442 10.17 18.59 -1.27
N THR A 443 10.74 17.58 -1.93
CA THR A 443 12.20 17.46 -2.13
C THR A 443 12.71 18.21 -3.36
N GLY A 444 11.89 19.08 -3.96
CA GLY A 444 12.26 19.89 -5.13
C GLY A 444 12.27 19.13 -6.45
N ARG A 445 11.74 17.90 -6.48
CA ARG A 445 11.75 17.02 -7.66
C ARG A 445 10.42 17.08 -8.41
N PHE A 446 10.01 18.30 -8.80
CA PHE A 446 8.72 18.56 -9.45
C PHE A 446 8.45 17.66 -10.67
N ARG A 447 9.42 17.57 -11.61
CA ARG A 447 9.28 16.73 -12.81
C ARG A 447 9.03 15.26 -12.47
N ALA A 448 9.76 14.70 -11.50
CA ALA A 448 9.57 13.32 -11.07
C ALA A 448 8.20 13.11 -10.41
N ALA A 449 7.72 14.09 -9.64
CA ALA A 449 6.38 14.05 -9.04
C ALA A 449 5.28 13.99 -10.09
N VAL A 450 5.36 14.86 -11.12
CA VAL A 450 4.40 14.89 -12.24
C VAL A 450 4.46 13.57 -13.02
N LEU A 451 5.65 13.11 -13.38
CA LEU A 451 5.84 11.86 -14.13
C LEU A 451 5.27 10.65 -13.39
N ILE A 452 5.56 10.48 -12.10
CA ILE A 452 5.07 9.33 -11.33
C ILE A 452 3.55 9.38 -11.15
N ALA A 453 2.99 10.54 -10.81
CA ALA A 453 1.54 10.68 -10.64
C ALA A 453 0.80 10.45 -11.97
N GLY A 454 1.29 11.08 -13.04
CA GLY A 454 0.74 10.94 -14.39
C GLY A 454 0.86 9.51 -14.92
N ALA A 455 2.01 8.86 -14.74
CA ALA A 455 2.22 7.49 -15.18
C ALA A 455 1.23 6.50 -14.55
N LEU A 456 1.04 6.55 -13.22
CA LEU A 456 0.08 5.66 -12.54
C LEU A 456 -1.36 5.90 -13.02
N ALA A 457 -1.74 7.16 -13.23
CA ALA A 457 -3.05 7.53 -13.77
C ALA A 457 -3.23 6.99 -15.21
N SER A 458 -2.29 7.30 -16.09
CA SER A 458 -2.34 6.92 -17.51
C SER A 458 -2.31 5.41 -17.70
N LEU A 459 -1.46 4.67 -16.97
CA LEU A 459 -1.39 3.21 -17.04
C LEU A 459 -2.71 2.56 -16.65
N SER A 460 -3.33 3.03 -15.56
CA SER A 460 -4.62 2.52 -15.09
C SER A 460 -5.74 2.82 -16.09
N VAL A 461 -5.86 4.06 -16.54
CA VAL A 461 -6.87 4.47 -17.53
C VAL A 461 -6.69 3.70 -18.85
N ALA A 462 -5.47 3.64 -19.37
CA ALA A 462 -5.18 2.92 -20.62
C ALA A 462 -5.48 1.42 -20.50
N HIS A 463 -5.18 0.78 -19.37
CA HIS A 463 -5.49 -0.63 -19.17
C HIS A 463 -6.98 -0.92 -19.27
N TYR A 464 -7.84 -0.07 -18.69
CA TYR A 464 -9.28 -0.28 -18.75
C TYR A 464 -9.90 0.17 -20.07
N ALA A 465 -9.39 1.25 -20.67
CA ALA A 465 -9.89 1.76 -21.95
C ALA A 465 -9.48 0.90 -23.15
N LEU A 466 -8.29 0.28 -23.09
CA LEU A 466 -7.67 -0.45 -24.19
C LEU A 466 -7.28 -1.87 -23.75
N LEU A 467 -8.11 -2.54 -22.96
CA LEU A 467 -7.79 -3.82 -22.31
C LEU A 467 -7.26 -4.89 -23.29
N GLU A 468 -7.85 -4.99 -24.48
CA GLU A 468 -7.46 -5.97 -25.49
C GLU A 468 -6.07 -5.73 -26.11
N HIS A 469 -5.55 -4.50 -26.01
CA HIS A 469 -4.25 -4.12 -26.55
C HIS A 469 -3.23 -3.96 -25.43
N VAL A 470 -3.54 -3.08 -24.48
CA VAL A 470 -2.67 -2.67 -23.38
C VAL A 470 -2.61 -3.73 -22.28
N GLY A 471 -3.75 -4.36 -21.96
CA GLY A 471 -3.79 -5.48 -21.03
C GLY A 471 -3.09 -6.72 -21.60
N ARG A 472 -3.25 -6.95 -22.91
CA ARG A 472 -2.60 -8.05 -23.65
C ARG A 472 -1.10 -8.03 -23.58
N VAL A 473 -0.46 -6.85 -23.55
CA VAL A 473 1.01 -6.74 -23.45
C VAL A 473 1.50 -6.53 -22.01
N GLY A 474 0.63 -6.61 -21.01
CA GLY A 474 1.02 -6.44 -19.60
C GLY A 474 1.44 -5.03 -19.21
N MET A 475 1.00 -4.00 -19.95
CA MET A 475 1.53 -2.64 -19.79
C MET A 475 1.32 -2.07 -18.37
N LEU A 476 0.19 -2.38 -17.72
CA LEU A 476 -0.09 -1.90 -16.36
C LEU A 476 0.90 -2.50 -15.36
N GLY A 477 1.13 -3.82 -15.41
CA GLY A 477 2.08 -4.50 -14.52
C GLY A 477 3.52 -4.04 -14.72
N LEU A 478 4.00 -4.03 -15.98
CA LEU A 478 5.36 -3.61 -16.31
C LEU A 478 5.60 -2.12 -16.05
N GLY A 479 4.66 -1.26 -16.46
CA GLY A 479 4.75 0.18 -16.21
C GLY A 479 4.75 0.50 -14.71
N THR A 480 3.95 -0.23 -13.92
CA THR A 480 3.94 -0.09 -12.47
C THR A 480 5.26 -0.54 -11.83
N ALA A 481 5.90 -1.58 -12.36
CA ALA A 481 7.23 -2.00 -11.92
C ALA A 481 8.30 -0.93 -12.17
N VAL A 482 8.27 -0.28 -13.34
CA VAL A 482 9.16 0.86 -13.65
C VAL A 482 8.91 2.03 -12.68
N VAL A 483 7.65 2.38 -12.44
CA VAL A 483 7.30 3.43 -11.46
C VAL A 483 7.81 3.07 -10.06
N ALA A 484 7.60 1.84 -9.61
CA ALA A 484 8.06 1.35 -8.31
C ALA A 484 9.59 1.40 -8.20
N LEU A 485 10.31 0.99 -9.25
CA LEU A 485 11.77 1.04 -9.32
C LEU A 485 12.27 2.49 -9.17
N VAL A 486 11.78 3.41 -10.01
CA VAL A 486 12.21 4.82 -10.02
C VAL A 486 11.89 5.52 -8.71
N ALA A 487 10.71 5.25 -8.13
CA ALA A 487 10.30 5.83 -6.87
C ALA A 487 11.11 5.28 -5.68
N SER A 488 11.35 3.96 -5.65
CA SER A 488 12.16 3.32 -4.61
C SER A 488 13.62 3.78 -4.68
N TRP A 489 14.19 3.87 -5.89
CA TRP A 489 15.53 4.42 -6.11
C TRP A 489 15.62 5.86 -5.60
N SER A 490 14.62 6.68 -5.94
CA SER A 490 14.56 8.08 -5.52
C SER A 490 14.54 8.21 -4.00
N LEU A 491 13.80 7.34 -3.31
CA LEU A 491 13.76 7.28 -1.85
C LEU A 491 15.05 6.74 -1.24
N ALA A 492 15.67 5.72 -1.85
CA ALA A 492 16.91 5.10 -1.40
C ALA A 492 18.09 6.07 -1.43
N PHE A 493 18.18 6.84 -2.51
CA PHE A 493 19.30 7.73 -2.81
C PHE A 493 18.79 9.17 -2.96
N PRO A 494 18.40 9.83 -1.85
CA PRO A 494 18.01 11.23 -1.91
C PRO A 494 19.22 12.03 -2.40
N ARG A 495 19.00 12.91 -3.40
CA ARG A 495 20.07 13.81 -3.85
C ARG A 495 20.58 14.57 -2.63
N PRO A 496 21.90 14.67 -2.42
CA PRO A 496 22.43 15.58 -1.42
C PRO A 496 21.81 16.95 -1.69
N LYS A 497 21.39 17.64 -0.63
CA LYS A 497 21.06 19.06 -0.75
C LYS A 497 22.37 19.71 -1.18
N LEU A 498 22.58 19.86 -2.49
CA LEU A 498 23.53 20.81 -3.05
C LEU A 498 23.23 22.09 -2.28
N LEU A 499 24.20 22.51 -1.47
CA LEU A 499 24.12 23.59 -0.49
C LEU A 499 23.54 24.84 -1.18
N ALA A 500 22.21 24.93 -1.16
CA ALA A 500 21.43 25.98 -1.81
C ALA A 500 21.47 27.30 -1.02
N ASP A 501 22.41 27.40 -0.06
CA ASP A 501 22.62 28.56 0.79
C ASP A 501 23.83 29.42 0.33
N GLY A 502 24.46 29.12 -0.80
CA GLY A 502 25.61 29.89 -1.29
C GLY A 502 25.37 30.74 -2.55
N ALA A 503 24.54 30.29 -3.49
CA ALA A 503 24.38 30.96 -4.78
C ALA A 503 22.93 31.39 -4.97
N GLY A 504 22.71 32.70 -4.87
CA GLY A 504 21.48 33.46 -5.06
C GLY A 504 20.23 32.66 -5.46
N ARG A 505 19.22 32.65 -4.58
CA ARG A 505 17.84 32.36 -4.96
C ARG A 505 17.53 33.18 -6.21
N ALA A 506 17.39 32.51 -7.35
CA ALA A 506 16.63 33.04 -8.47
C ALA A 506 15.21 33.27 -7.93
N VAL A 507 14.96 34.51 -7.53
CA VAL A 507 13.62 35.03 -7.30
C VAL A 507 12.89 34.74 -8.59
N PHE A 508 11.94 33.79 -8.56
CA PHE A 508 10.96 33.71 -9.64
C PHE A 508 10.38 35.12 -9.76
N PRO A 509 10.54 35.81 -10.91
CA PRO A 509 10.03 37.16 -11.05
C PRO A 509 8.55 37.09 -10.73
N ASN A 510 8.13 37.84 -9.71
CA ASN A 510 6.72 38.07 -9.50
C ASN A 510 6.16 38.55 -10.85
N PRO A 511 5.06 37.99 -11.36
CA PRO A 511 4.41 38.58 -12.52
C PRO A 511 4.19 40.06 -12.21
N PRO A 512 4.46 40.96 -13.17
CA PRO A 512 4.39 42.39 -12.94
C PRO A 512 3.01 42.70 -12.34
N ARG A 513 3.01 43.28 -11.13
CA ARG A 513 1.79 43.84 -10.57
C ARG A 513 1.35 44.88 -11.59
N GLN A 514 0.28 44.59 -12.34
CA GLN A 514 -0.42 45.61 -13.10
C GLN A 514 -0.79 46.69 -12.09
N ALA A 515 -0.17 47.86 -12.23
CA ALA A 515 -0.57 49.03 -11.49
C ALA A 515 -2.03 49.29 -11.86
N ALA A 516 -2.92 49.24 -10.87
CA ALA A 516 -4.27 49.76 -11.02
C ALA A 516 -4.12 51.27 -11.24
N GLY A 517 -4.48 51.73 -12.43
CA GLY A 517 -4.77 53.13 -12.74
C GLY A 517 -6.21 53.46 -12.42
#